data_AF-A0A704FTD2-F1
#
_entry.id   AF-A0A704FTD2-F1
#
_cell.length_a   1.000
_cell.length_b   1.000
_cell.length_c   1.000
_cell.angle_alpha   90.00
_cell.angle_beta   90.00
_cell.angle_gamma   90.00
#
_symmetry.space_group_name_H-M   'P 1'
#
loop_
_entity.id
_entity.type
_entity.pdbx_description
1 polymer ?
#
loop_
_entity_poly.entity_id
_entity_poly.type
_entity_poly.pdbx_seq_one_letter_code
_entity_poly.pdbx_strand_id
1 'polypeptide(L)'
;SEILFPTSEYGTDAFFKEFELINSVILPLVIFDFIDRKPIMVIGFEEVPGIDSLIDSGMEVVLLDGLSDLLLVEKLMPLFD
;
A
#
# COMPACT_ATOMS: atom_id res chain seq x y z
N SER A 1 -4.74 -5.98 16.09
CA SER A 1 -5.58 -4.77 16.09
C SER A 1 -6.82 -5.03 15.26
N GLU A 2 -7.96 -4.49 15.67
CA GLU A 2 -9.15 -4.45 14.83
C GLU A 2 -9.01 -3.30 13.83
N ILE A 3 -9.44 -3.52 12.59
CA ILE A 3 -9.54 -2.47 11.57
C ILE A 3 -10.82 -1.68 11.85
N LEU A 4 -10.70 -0.37 11.96
CA LEU A 4 -11.81 0.54 12.17
C LEU A 4 -12.17 1.23 10.85
N PHE A 5 -13.45 1.23 10.51
CA PHE A 5 -13.93 1.87 9.29
C PHE A 5 -14.36 3.32 9.56
N PRO A 6 -13.99 4.26 8.67
CA PRO A 6 -14.47 5.64 8.67
C PRO A 6 -16.00 5.74 8.61
N THR A 7 -16.53 6.88 9.07
CA THR A 7 -17.96 7.20 8.97
C THR A 7 -18.29 7.96 7.68
N SER A 8 -17.28 8.51 7.01
CA SER A 8 -17.37 9.12 5.69
C SER A 8 -17.82 8.14 4.60
N GLU A 9 -18.35 8.66 3.50
CA GLU A 9 -18.79 7.86 2.35
C GLU A 9 -17.63 7.09 1.69
N TYR A 10 -17.84 5.79 1.47
CA TYR A 10 -16.84 4.88 0.92
C TYR A 10 -16.37 5.32 -0.47
N GLY A 11 -15.06 5.22 -0.71
CA GLY A 11 -14.45 5.57 -2.00
C GLY A 11 -14.18 7.06 -2.22
N THR A 12 -14.48 7.91 -1.23
CA THR A 12 -14.13 9.34 -1.28
C THR A 12 -12.74 9.61 -0.69
N ASP A 13 -12.09 10.70 -1.08
CA ASP A 13 -10.80 11.12 -0.50
C ASP A 13 -10.87 11.27 1.03
N ALA A 14 -12.01 11.73 1.55
CA ALA A 14 -12.25 11.86 2.99
C ALA A 14 -12.19 10.50 3.68
N PHE A 15 -12.78 9.47 3.06
CA PHE A 15 -12.72 8.10 3.56
C PHE A 15 -11.30 7.58 3.64
N PHE A 16 -10.50 7.72 2.59
CA PHE A 16 -9.12 7.22 2.62
C PHE A 16 -8.28 7.92 3.68
N LYS A 17 -8.40 9.25 3.84
CA LYS A 17 -7.70 10.01 4.89
C LYS A 17 -8.11 9.61 6.29
N GLU A 18 -9.41 9.47 6.55
CA GLU A 18 -9.90 9.00 7.85
C GLU A 18 -9.43 7.57 8.13
N PHE A 19 -9.43 6.71 7.10
CA PHE A 19 -9.00 5.32 7.24
C PHE A 19 -7.53 5.22 7.63
N GLU A 20 -6.65 5.96 6.95
CA GLU A 20 -5.22 6.05 7.28
C GLU A 20 -5.01 6.50 8.72
N LEU A 21 -5.69 7.57 9.14
CA LEU A 21 -5.55 8.17 10.46
C LEU A 21 -6.02 7.22 11.57
N ILE A 22 -7.23 6.67 11.44
CA ILE A 22 -7.86 5.87 12.49
C ILE A 22 -7.12 4.54 12.67
N ASN A 23 -6.72 3.90 11.56
CA ASN A 23 -6.01 2.63 11.63
C ASN A 23 -4.51 2.79 11.86
N SER A 24 -4.03 4.04 11.96
CA SER A 24 -2.60 4.35 12.06
C SER A 24 -1.81 3.60 10.99
N VAL A 25 -2.30 3.60 9.75
CA VAL A 25 -1.62 2.94 8.63
C VAL A 25 -0.33 3.73 8.37
N ILE A 26 0.76 3.22 8.92
CA ILE A 26 2.11 3.75 8.71
C ILE A 26 2.75 2.98 7.55
N LEU A 27 3.07 3.73 6.51
CA LEU A 27 3.58 3.26 5.24
C LEU A 27 5.11 3.27 5.28
N PRO A 28 5.81 2.39 4.56
CA PRO A 28 5.36 1.61 3.39
C PRO A 28 4.72 0.24 3.70
N LEU A 29 3.87 -0.24 2.79
CA LEU A 29 3.33 -1.61 2.80
C LEU A 29 4.31 -2.56 2.10
N VAL A 30 4.39 -3.80 2.57
CA VAL A 30 5.21 -4.86 1.94
C VAL A 30 4.31 -6.03 1.58
N ILE A 31 4.35 -6.43 0.30
CA ILE A 31 3.70 -7.64 -0.19
C ILE A 31 4.69 -8.79 -0.10
N PHE A 32 4.27 -9.84 0.58
CA PHE A 32 5.06 -11.04 0.83
C PHE A 32 4.47 -12.23 0.11
N ASP A 33 5.27 -12.91 -0.70
CA ASP A 33 4.89 -14.19 -1.29
C ASP A 33 5.10 -15.31 -0.25
N PHE A 34 4.01 -15.97 0.14
CA PHE A 34 4.05 -17.08 1.09
C PHE A 34 4.53 -18.39 0.48
N ILE A 35 4.47 -18.55 -0.84
CA ILE A 35 4.95 -19.74 -1.55
C ILE A 35 6.49 -19.70 -1.55
N ASP A 36 7.06 -18.63 -2.11
CA ASP A 36 8.51 -18.44 -2.20
C ASP A 36 9.15 -17.94 -0.89
N ARG A 37 8.32 -17.54 0.09
CA ARG A 37 8.73 -17.01 1.40
C ARG A 37 9.66 -15.81 1.31
N LYS A 38 9.36 -14.86 0.43
CA LYS A 38 10.15 -13.65 0.23
C LYS A 38 9.27 -12.43 0.00
N PRO A 39 9.72 -11.22 0.38
CA PRO A 39 9.06 -10.01 -0.06
C PRO A 39 9.22 -9.88 -1.58
N ILE A 40 8.14 -9.47 -2.25
CA ILE A 40 8.14 -9.32 -3.72
C ILE A 40 7.86 -7.88 -4.14
N MET A 41 7.19 -7.09 -3.30
CA MET A 41 6.85 -5.71 -3.62
C MET A 41 6.78 -4.83 -2.37
N VAL A 42 7.17 -3.57 -2.53
CA VAL A 42 6.99 -2.50 -1.55
C VAL A 42 6.08 -1.44 -2.16
N ILE A 43 5.04 -1.04 -1.43
CA ILE A 43 4.15 0.07 -1.81
C ILE A 43 4.43 1.23 -0.87
N GLY A 44 5.04 2.27 -1.44
CA GLY A 44 5.31 3.54 -0.78
C GLY A 44 4.26 4.58 -1.12
N PHE A 45 4.06 5.49 -0.18
CA PHE A 45 3.37 6.75 -0.45
C PHE A 45 4.40 7.84 -0.25
N GLU A 46 4.52 8.73 -1.23
CA GLU A 46 5.61 9.71 -1.32
C GLU A 46 7.03 9.08 -1.47
N GLU A 47 8.07 9.87 -1.23
CA GLU A 47 9.47 9.46 -1.40
C GLU A 47 9.89 8.47 -0.29
N VAL A 48 10.06 7.19 -0.64
CA VAL A 48 10.55 6.17 0.29
C VAL A 48 12.08 6.21 0.34
N PRO A 49 12.69 6.44 1.52
CA PRO A 49 14.14 6.41 1.64
C PRO A 49 14.69 5.02 1.30
N GLY A 50 15.72 4.97 0.43
CA GLY A 50 16.38 3.71 0.08
C GLY A 50 15.69 2.87 -1.00
N ILE A 51 14.78 3.46 -1.80
CA ILE A 51 14.14 2.81 -2.96
C ILE A 51 15.16 2.10 -3.85
N ASP A 52 16.29 2.75 -4.17
CA ASP A 52 17.30 2.17 -5.05
C ASP A 52 17.81 0.82 -4.52
N SER A 53 17.99 0.71 -3.20
CA SER A 53 18.43 -0.55 -2.57
C SER A 53 17.34 -1.64 -2.61
N LEU A 54 16.06 -1.26 -2.55
CA LEU A 54 14.95 -2.18 -2.70
C LEU A 54 14.88 -2.70 -4.14
N ILE A 55 15.01 -1.82 -5.12
CA ILE A 55 15.04 -2.18 -6.54
C ILE A 55 16.24 -3.09 -6.85
N ASP A 56 17.44 -2.75 -6.35
CA ASP A 56 18.66 -3.55 -6.53
C ASP A 56 18.55 -4.96 -5.93
N SER A 57 17.74 -5.13 -4.89
CA SER A 57 17.45 -6.44 -4.29
C SER A 57 16.47 -7.28 -5.12
N GLY A 58 15.95 -6.75 -6.23
CA GLY A 58 14.98 -7.39 -7.10
C GLY A 58 13.53 -7.26 -6.61
N MET A 59 13.27 -6.37 -5.64
CA MET A 59 11.90 -6.07 -5.21
C MET A 59 11.26 -5.05 -6.16
N GLU A 60 9.98 -5.27 -6.43
CA GLU A 60 9.18 -4.29 -7.13
C GLU A 60 8.81 -3.14 -6.18
N VAL A 61 8.87 -1.89 -6.67
CA VAL A 61 8.48 -0.72 -5.89
C VAL A 61 7.37 0.02 -6.61
N VAL A 62 6.27 0.28 -5.91
CA VAL A 62 5.14 1.09 -6.38
C VAL A 62 5.07 2.32 -5.49
N LEU A 63 5.11 3.50 -6.11
CA LEU A 63 4.95 4.79 -5.42
C LEU A 63 3.60 5.38 -5.79
N LEU A 64 2.85 5.80 -4.77
CA LEU A 64 1.51 6.34 -4.89
C LEU A 64 1.42 7.71 -4.22
N ASP A 65 0.48 8.54 -4.67
CA ASP A 65 0.25 9.86 -4.08
C ASP A 65 -0.69 9.75 -2.86
N GLY A 66 -1.57 8.75 -2.81
CA GLY A 66 -2.43 8.47 -1.66
C GLY A 66 -3.10 7.10 -1.70
N LEU A 67 -3.65 6.63 -0.57
CA LEU A 67 -4.20 5.27 -0.42
C LEU A 67 -5.28 4.91 -1.46
N SER A 68 -6.03 5.90 -1.96
CA SER A 68 -6.99 5.74 -3.05
C SER A 68 -6.37 5.13 -4.31
N ASP A 69 -5.11 5.46 -4.58
CA ASP A 69 -4.45 5.09 -5.83
C ASP A 69 -4.14 3.59 -5.88
N LEU A 70 -4.14 2.89 -4.74
CA LEU A 70 -4.02 1.43 -4.70
C LEU A 70 -5.04 0.74 -5.59
N LEU A 71 -6.25 1.32 -5.70
CA LEU A 71 -7.33 0.78 -6.54
C LEU A 71 -7.07 0.94 -8.04
N LEU A 72 -6.11 1.78 -8.41
CA LEU A 72 -5.78 2.10 -9.80
C LEU A 72 -4.53 1.34 -10.30
N VAL A 73 -3.81 0.66 -9.40
CA VAL A 73 -2.59 -0.06 -9.77
C VAL A 73 -2.95 -1.40 -10.41
N GLU A 74 -2.83 -1.48 -11.74
CA GLU A 74 -3.15 -2.70 -12.51
C GLU A 74 -2.43 -3.94 -11.99
N LYS A 75 -1.19 -3.79 -11.51
CA LYS A 75 -0.39 -4.89 -10.96
C LYS A 75 -0.92 -5.46 -9.64
N LEU A 76 -1.71 -4.67 -8.91
CA LEU A 76 -2.37 -5.10 -7.68
C LEU A 76 -3.75 -5.71 -7.94
N MET A 77 -4.32 -5.55 -9.14
CA MET A 77 -5.62 -6.13 -9.49
C MET A 77 -5.76 -7.63 -9.17
N PRO A 78 -4.75 -8.48 -9.42
CA PRO A 78 -4.82 -9.90 -9.06
C PRO A 78 -4.96 -10.18 -7.55
N LEU A 79 -4.72 -9.19 -6.67
CA LEU A 79 -4.91 -9.32 -5.23
C LEU A 79 -6.35 -9.03 -4.78
N PHE A 80 -7.16 -8.45 -5.66
CA PHE A 80 -8.54 -8.05 -5.36
C PHE A 80 -9.59 -9.00 -5.93
N ASP A 81 -9.19 -9.98 -6.75
CA ASP A 81 -10.04 -11.02 -7.35
C ASP A 81 -10.22 -12.27 -6.46
#